data_AF-A0A4R3NYA1-F1
#
_entry.id   AF-A0A4R3NYA1-F1
#
_cell.length_a   1.000
_cell.length_b   1.000
_cell.length_c   1.000
_cell.angle_alpha   90.00
_cell.angle_beta   90.00
_cell.angle_gamma   90.00
#
_symmetry.space_group_name_H-M   'P 1'
#
loop_
_entity.id
_entity.type
_entity.pdbx_description
1 polymer ?
#
loop_
_entity_poly.entity_id
_entity_poly.type
_entity_poly.pdbx_seq_one_letter_code
_entity_poly.pdbx_strand_id
1 'polypeptide(L)'
;MNNEVNRQGSVALTWTDTSKALKILILTKRPELMYEYFASKGDRYALLANSVVKGDSFSGKFALNYLEEVIIENGQICNETKLEKIRFDMAYAYIYE
;
A
#
# COMPACT_ATOMS: atom_id res chain seq x y z
N MET A 1 8.92 25.88 -9.22
CA MET A 1 8.71 25.43 -7.83
C MET A 1 8.90 23.92 -7.83
N ASN A 2 10.00 23.45 -7.23
CA ASN A 2 10.24 22.00 -7.07
C ASN A 2 9.42 21.54 -5.86
N ASN A 3 8.24 20.99 -6.14
CA ASN A 3 7.36 20.40 -5.14
C ASN A 3 7.78 18.95 -4.91
N GLU A 4 8.95 18.76 -4.32
CA GLU A 4 9.41 17.46 -3.86
C GLU A 4 8.77 17.18 -2.50
N VAL A 5 7.95 16.14 -2.42
CA VAL A 5 7.48 15.60 -1.15
C VAL A 5 8.58 14.66 -0.66
N ASN A 6 9.48 15.20 0.16
CA ASN A 6 10.62 14.44 0.68
C ASN A 6 10.16 13.54 1.84
N ARG A 7 9.87 12.28 1.53
CA ARG A 7 9.74 11.22 2.53
C ARG A 7 11.11 10.91 3.12
N GLN A 8 11.25 10.91 4.44
CA GLN A 8 12.52 10.56 5.09
C GLN A 8 12.95 9.15 4.66
N GLY A 9 14.05 9.04 3.89
CA GLY A 9 14.72 7.77 3.56
C GLY A 9 14.36 7.11 2.21
N SER A 10 13.49 7.72 1.40
CA SER A 10 13.12 7.23 0.06
C SER A 10 13.23 8.35 -0.99
N VAL A 11 13.46 7.96 -2.23
CA VAL A 11 13.56 8.85 -3.41
C VAL A 11 12.46 9.92 -3.36
N ALA A 12 12.78 11.17 -3.70
CA ALA A 12 11.81 12.26 -3.80
C ALA A 12 10.76 11.93 -4.88
N LEU A 13 9.65 11.30 -4.50
CA LEU A 13 8.51 11.11 -5.38
C LEU A 13 7.95 12.49 -5.72
N THR A 14 7.80 12.77 -7.01
CA THR A 14 7.23 14.04 -7.42
C THR A 14 5.72 14.04 -7.20
N TRP A 15 5.12 15.22 -7.12
CA TRP A 15 3.65 15.34 -7.14
C TRP A 15 3.00 14.66 -8.37
N THR A 16 3.74 14.59 -9.49
CA THR A 16 3.27 13.88 -10.69
C THR A 16 3.23 12.37 -10.46
N ASP A 17 4.19 11.83 -9.71
CA ASP A 17 4.24 10.40 -9.40
C ASP A 17 3.13 10.01 -8.44
N THR A 18 2.90 10.77 -7.38
CA THR A 18 1.79 10.54 -6.44
C THR A 18 0.44 10.67 -7.13
N SER A 19 0.27 11.66 -8.01
CA SER A 19 -0.95 11.81 -8.82
C SER A 19 -1.20 10.63 -9.76
N LYS A 20 -0.15 10.07 -10.38
CA LYS A 20 -0.26 8.89 -11.25
C LYS A 20 -0.57 7.63 -10.44
N ALA A 21 0.10 7.43 -9.30
CA ALA A 21 -0.16 6.34 -8.37
C ALA A 21 -1.60 6.36 -7.86
N LEU A 22 -2.12 7.54 -7.50
CA LEU A 22 -3.53 7.72 -7.12
C LEU A 22 -4.48 7.33 -8.25
N LYS A 23 -4.21 7.76 -9.49
CA LYS A 23 -5.01 7.35 -10.64
C LYS A 23 -5.00 5.84 -10.85
N ILE A 24 -3.84 5.20 -10.74
CA ILE A 24 -3.73 3.73 -10.81
C ILE A 24 -4.62 3.09 -9.75
N LEU A 25 -4.47 3.49 -8.48
CA LEU A 25 -5.26 2.94 -7.38
C LEU A 25 -6.77 3.12 -7.57
N ILE A 26 -7.22 4.33 -7.90
CA ILE A 26 -8.65 4.66 -7.97
C ILE A 26 -9.32 3.99 -9.18
N LEU A 27 -8.65 3.97 -10.33
CA LEU A 27 -9.22 3.43 -11.57
C LEU A 27 -9.20 1.91 -11.61
N THR A 28 -8.15 1.28 -11.07
CA THR A 28 -8.01 -0.18 -11.13
C THR A 28 -8.60 -0.88 -9.91
N LYS A 29 -8.68 -0.19 -8.76
CA LYS A 29 -8.95 -0.79 -7.45
C LYS A 29 -7.96 -1.89 -7.08
N ARG A 30 -6.73 -1.82 -7.62
CA ARG A 30 -5.66 -2.80 -7.45
C ARG A 30 -4.44 -2.15 -6.79
N PRO A 31 -4.35 -2.20 -5.45
CA PRO A 31 -3.23 -1.67 -4.68
C PRO A 31 -1.85 -2.12 -5.15
N GLU A 32 -1.74 -3.36 -5.61
CA GLU A 32 -0.49 -3.96 -6.07
C GLU A 32 0.12 -3.21 -7.26
N LEU A 33 -0.71 -2.73 -8.19
CA LEU A 33 -0.26 -1.97 -9.36
C LEU A 33 0.26 -0.59 -8.96
N MET A 34 -0.33 0.00 -7.92
CA MET A 34 0.10 1.29 -7.38
C MET A 34 1.47 1.15 -6.70
N TYR A 35 1.66 0.12 -5.87
CA TYR A 35 2.95 -0.14 -5.24
C TYR A 35 4.03 -0.54 -6.25
N GLU A 36 3.70 -1.32 -7.29
CA GLU A 36 4.62 -1.62 -8.39
C GLU A 36 5.08 -0.36 -9.13
N TYR A 37 4.16 0.59 -9.34
CA TYR A 37 4.51 1.89 -9.91
C TYR A 37 5.50 2.65 -9.01
N PHE A 38 5.23 2.77 -7.70
CA PHE A 38 6.15 3.44 -6.78
C PHE A 38 7.51 2.74 -6.68
N ALA A 39 7.53 1.41 -6.64
CA ALA A 39 8.77 0.64 -6.67
C ALA A 39 9.58 0.91 -7.96
N SER A 40 8.92 1.02 -9.11
CA SER A 40 9.57 1.39 -10.38
C SER A 40 10.16 2.81 -10.38
N LYS A 41 9.72 3.68 -9.46
CA LYS A 41 10.27 5.02 -9.21
C LYS A 41 11.36 5.05 -8.14
N GLY A 42 11.70 3.90 -7.57
CA GLY A 42 12.74 3.79 -6.55
C GLY A 42 12.24 3.86 -5.12
N ASP A 43 10.91 3.82 -4.89
CA ASP A 43 10.37 3.69 -3.53
C ASP A 43 10.58 2.25 -3.04
N ARG A 44 11.58 2.07 -2.17
CA ARG A 44 11.94 0.77 -1.60
C ARG A 44 10.90 0.27 -0.59
N TYR A 45 10.16 1.17 0.05
CA TYR A 45 9.11 0.79 1.00
C TYR A 45 7.88 0.26 0.28
N ALA A 46 7.65 0.69 -0.95
CA ALA A 46 6.56 0.17 -1.77
C ALA A 46 6.67 -1.34 -1.99
N LEU A 47 7.89 -1.91 -2.05
CA LEU A 47 8.09 -3.37 -2.13
C LEU A 47 7.59 -4.09 -0.87
N LEU A 48 7.90 -3.55 0.31
CA LEU A 48 7.47 -4.11 1.58
C LEU A 48 5.95 -4.03 1.73
N ALA A 49 5.37 -2.86 1.44
CA ALA A 49 3.93 -2.65 1.49
C ALA A 49 3.18 -3.55 0.50
N ASN A 50 3.70 -3.72 -0.72
CA ASN A 50 3.12 -4.62 -1.72
C ASN A 50 3.09 -6.07 -1.26
N SER A 51 4.07 -6.50 -0.46
CA SER A 51 4.09 -7.86 0.07
C SER A 51 2.91 -8.15 1.01
N VAL A 52 2.37 -7.13 1.69
CA VAL A 52 1.14 -7.26 2.50
C VAL A 52 -0.11 -7.38 1.61
N VAL A 53 -0.11 -6.70 0.46
CA VAL A 53 -1.19 -6.85 -0.54
C VAL A 53 -1.19 -8.26 -1.14
N LYS A 54 -0.01 -8.77 -1.51
CA LYS A 54 0.15 -10.05 -2.21
C LYS A 54 0.16 -11.27 -1.29
N GLY A 55 0.61 -11.12 -0.05
CA GLY A 55 0.79 -12.24 0.89
C GLY A 55 1.81 -13.28 0.42
N ASP A 56 2.74 -12.89 -0.46
CA ASP A 56 3.71 -13.80 -1.09
C ASP A 56 5.04 -13.90 -0.33
N SER A 57 5.31 -12.97 0.59
CA SER A 57 6.51 -12.95 1.44
C SER A 57 6.22 -13.40 2.87
N PHE A 58 7.27 -13.73 3.62
CA PHE A 58 7.15 -14.03 5.06
C PHE A 58 6.54 -12.86 5.83
N SER A 59 7.05 -11.64 5.61
CA SER A 59 6.53 -10.43 6.27
C SER A 59 5.10 -10.11 5.85
N GLY A 60 4.75 -10.36 4.58
CA GLY A 60 3.41 -10.18 4.05
C GLY A 60 2.40 -11.11 4.72
N LYS A 61 2.74 -12.40 4.80
CA LYS A 61 1.93 -13.41 5.50
C LYS A 61 1.80 -13.11 6.98
N PHE A 62 2.89 -12.74 7.64
CA PHE A 62 2.86 -12.36 9.05
C PHE A 62 1.93 -11.16 9.29
N ALA A 63 2.02 -10.11 8.48
CA ALA A 63 1.15 -8.94 8.59
C ALA A 63 -0.33 -9.28 8.35
N LEU A 64 -0.62 -10.15 7.38
CA LEU A 64 -1.99 -10.59 7.10
C LEU A 64 -2.57 -11.44 8.24
N ASN A 65 -1.78 -12.36 8.82
CA ASN A 65 -2.21 -13.14 9.97
C ASN A 65 -2.47 -12.25 11.18
N TYR A 66 -1.58 -11.30 11.46
CA TYR A 66 -1.78 -10.34 12.55
C TYR A 66 -3.03 -9.47 12.33
N LEU A 67 -3.27 -9.04 11.08
CA LEU A 67 -4.48 -8.29 10.74
C LEU A 67 -5.75 -9.12 10.96
N GLU A 68 -5.73 -10.40 10.60
CA GLU A 68 -6.84 -11.34 10.86
C GLU A 68 -7.09 -11.51 12.36
N GLU A 69 -6.04 -11.74 13.15
CA GLU A 69 -6.12 -11.84 14.62
C GLU A 69 -6.78 -10.59 15.22
N VAL A 70 -6.30 -9.39 14.87
CA VAL A 70 -6.85 -8.13 15.38
C VAL A 70 -8.31 -7.93 14.97
N ILE A 71 -8.70 -8.33 13.75
CA ILE A 71 -10.11 -8.24 13.31
C ILE A 71 -11.01 -9.15 14.16
N ILE A 72 -10.54 -10.37 14.45
CA ILE A 72 -11.27 -11.36 15.27
C ILE A 72 -11.36 -10.90 16.73
N GLU A 73 -10.27 -10.40 17.31
CA GLU A 73 -10.23 -9.88 18.68
C GLU A 73 -11.23 -8.72 18.89
N ASN A 74 -11.47 -7.93 17.85
CA ASN A 74 -12.47 -6.85 17.86
C ASN A 74 -13.91 -7.35 17.58
N GLY A 75 -14.15 -8.65 17.60
CA GLY A 75 -15.48 -9.26 17.42
C GLY A 75 -16.02 -9.13 15.99
N GLN A 76 -15.16 -8.92 15.00
CA GLN A 76 -15.56 -8.78 13.61
C GLN A 76 -15.20 -10.02 12.80
N ILE A 77 -15.97 -10.30 11.74
CA ILE A 77 -15.68 -11.39 10.82
C ILE A 77 -14.55 -10.95 9.88
N CYS A 78 -13.48 -11.75 9.80
CA CYS A 78 -12.45 -11.61 8.78
C CYS A 78 -12.92 -12.30 7.49
N ASN A 79 -13.00 -11.55 6.39
CA ASN A 79 -13.30 -12.08 5.06
C ASN A 79 -12.53 -11.29 4.00
N GLU A 80 -12.43 -11.85 2.80
CA GLU A 80 -11.60 -11.26 1.74
C GLU A 80 -12.05 -9.85 1.37
N THR A 81 -13.35 -9.57 1.29
CA THR A 81 -13.87 -8.22 0.98
C THR A 81 -13.39 -7.18 2.00
N LYS A 82 -13.32 -7.56 3.27
CA LYS A 82 -12.82 -6.68 4.33
C LYS A 82 -11.30 -6.50 4.23
N LEU A 83 -10.56 -7.56 3.95
CA LEU A 83 -9.12 -7.49 3.73
C LEU A 83 -8.78 -6.64 2.50
N GLU A 84 -9.50 -6.78 1.40
CA GLU A 84 -9.38 -5.96 0.19
C GLU A 84 -9.62 -4.48 0.50
N LYS A 85 -10.65 -4.16 1.29
CA LYS A 85 -10.91 -2.79 1.73
C LYS A 85 -9.75 -2.23 2.56
N ILE A 86 -9.25 -2.99 3.52
CA ILE A 86 -8.12 -2.56 4.36
C ILE A 86 -6.87 -2.33 3.51
N ARG A 87 -6.54 -3.26 2.60
CA ARG A 87 -5.42 -3.12 1.66
C ARG A 87 -5.59 -1.87 0.79
N PHE A 88 -6.80 -1.57 0.33
CA PHE A 88 -7.10 -0.36 -0.43
C PHE A 88 -6.92 0.91 0.41
N ASP A 89 -7.43 0.94 1.64
CA ASP A 89 -7.34 2.09 2.53
C ASP A 89 -5.87 2.37 2.93
N MET A 90 -5.10 1.31 3.21
CA MET A 90 -3.64 1.40 3.42
C MET A 90 -2.92 1.98 2.20
N ALA A 91 -3.25 1.50 1.01
CA ALA A 91 -2.69 1.99 -0.25
C ALA A 91 -3.04 3.45 -0.51
N TYR A 92 -4.26 3.87 -0.15
CA TYR A 92 -4.68 5.26 -0.26
C TYR A 92 -3.91 6.15 0.71
N ALA A 93 -3.79 5.76 1.97
CA ALA A 93 -3.01 6.48 2.98
C ALA A 93 -1.53 6.59 2.58
N TYR A 94 -0.96 5.51 2.03
CA TYR A 94 0.42 5.44 1.58
C TYR A 94 0.77 6.47 0.50
N ILE A 95 -0.18 7.09 -0.20
CA ILE A 95 0.11 8.14 -1.19
C ILE A 95 0.45 9.47 -0.52
N TYR A 96 0.01 9.68 0.72
CA TYR A 96 0.09 10.97 1.43
C TYR A 96 1.06 11.00 2.63
N GLU A 97 1.60 9.85 3.04
CA GLU A 97 2.74 9.77 3.99
C GLU A 97 4.02 10.40 3.41
#